data_AF-K7NMR9-F1
#
_entry.id   AF-K7NMR9-F1
#
_cell.length_a   1.000
_cell.length_b   1.000
_cell.length_c   1.000
_cell.angle_alpha   90.00
_cell.angle_beta   90.00
_cell.angle_gamma   90.00
#
_symmetry.space_group_name_H-M   'P 1'
#
loop_
_entity.id
_entity.type
_entity.pdbx_description
1 polymer ?
#
loop_
_entity_poly.entity_id
_entity_poly.type
_entity_poly.pdbx_seq_one_letter_code
_entity_poly.pdbx_strand_id
1 'polypeptide(L)' 'QLVTQADQDKVILQFGKIGKDIFTMDYRYPLSAFQAFAICLSSFDTKLACE' A
#
# COMPACT_ATOMS: atom_id res chain seq x y z
N GLN A 1 1.16 -5.02 -2.53
CA GLN A 1 1.33 -5.59 -1.18
C GLN A 1 2.79 -5.42 -0.76
N LEU A 2 3.06 -4.95 0.45
CA LEU A 2 4.41 -4.95 1.03
C LEU A 2 4.52 -6.01 2.13
N VAL A 3 5.62 -6.77 2.12
CA VAL A 3 5.86 -7.94 2.98
C VAL A 3 7.22 -7.79 3.66
N THR A 4 7.35 -8.23 4.91
CA THR A 4 8.65 -8.29 5.61
C THR A 4 9.57 -9.33 4.99
N GLN A 5 10.87 -9.02 4.83
CA GLN A 5 11.87 -10.03 4.44
C GLN A 5 12.04 -11.16 5.47
N ALA A 6 11.80 -10.87 6.75
CA ALA A 6 11.93 -11.84 7.84
C ALA A 6 10.76 -12.84 7.91
N ASP A 7 9.62 -12.48 7.33
CA ASP A 7 8.38 -13.27 7.40
C ASP A 7 7.58 -12.99 6.12
N GLN A 8 7.77 -13.83 5.10
CA GLN A 8 7.18 -13.64 3.77
C GLN A 8 5.64 -13.75 3.77
N ASP A 9 5.05 -14.24 4.87
CA ASP A 9 3.60 -14.32 5.03
C ASP A 9 3.01 -13.08 5.73
N LYS A 10 3.87 -12.21 6.30
CA LYS A 10 3.41 -11.02 7.04
C LYS A 10 3.28 -9.81 6.13
N VAL A 11 2.07 -9.59 5.66
CA VAL A 11 1.66 -8.36 4.98
C VAL A 11 1.67 -7.18 5.95
N ILE A 12 2.48 -6.16 5.67
CA ILE A 12 2.58 -4.94 6.50
C ILE A 12 1.77 -3.79 5.91
N LEU A 13 1.60 -3.76 4.58
CA LEU A 13 0.78 -2.77 3.88
C LEU A 13 0.01 -3.44 2.74
N GLN A 14 -1.30 -3.28 2.77
CA GLN A 14 -2.21 -3.65 1.71
C GLN A 14 -2.92 -2.39 1.22
N PHE A 15 -2.77 -2.12 -0.07
CA PHE A 15 -3.40 -1.00 -0.75
C PHE A 15 -4.17 -1.55 -1.95
N GLY A 16 -5.44 -1.18 -2.10
CA GLY A 16 -6.31 -1.72 -3.14
C GLY A 16 -7.43 -0.77 -3.54
N LYS A 17 -7.86 -0.84 -4.80
CA LYS A 17 -8.97 -0.05 -5.34
C LYS A 17 -10.28 -0.81 -5.14
N ILE A 18 -11.28 -0.15 -4.57
CA ILE A 18 -12.61 -0.74 -4.32
C ILE A 18 -13.75 0.00 -5.03
N GLY A 19 -13.46 1.13 -5.69
CA GLY A 19 -14.44 1.90 -6.45
C GLY A 19 -13.80 2.92 -7.38
N LYS A 20 -14.62 3.77 -8.01
CA LYS A 20 -14.13 4.93 -8.76
C LYS A 20 -13.54 5.92 -7.74
N ASP A 21 -12.22 5.98 -7.69
CA ASP A 21 -11.44 6.86 -6.82
C ASP A 21 -11.52 6.54 -5.30
N ILE A 22 -11.96 5.32 -4.97
CA ILE A 22 -12.00 4.84 -3.57
C ILE A 22 -11.00 3.71 -3.42
N PHE A 23 -10.12 3.84 -2.42
CA PHE A 23 -9.07 2.88 -2.11
C PHE A 23 -9.09 2.51 -0.64
N THR A 24 -8.76 1.26 -0.35
CA THR A 24 -8.52 0.77 1.01
C THR A 24 -7.03 0.76 1.29
N MET A 25 -6.66 1.11 2.52
CA MET A 25 -5.29 1.09 3.01
C MET A 25 -5.26 0.42 4.38
N ASP A 26 -4.88 -0.86 4.41
CA ASP A 26 -4.67 -1.60 5.65
C ASP A 26 -3.17 -1.63 5.93
N TYR A 27 -2.75 -1.12 7.08
CA TYR A 27 -1.36 -1.13 7.49
C TYR A 27 -1.20 -1.72 8.88
N ARG A 28 -0.02 -2.28 9.15
CA ARG A 28 0.33 -2.88 10.44
C ARG A 28 1.62 -2.28 10.97
N TYR A 29 1.81 -2.40 12.28
CA TYR A 29 3.09 -2.11 12.91
C TYR A 29 4.22 -2.87 12.18
N PRO A 30 5.35 -2.22 11.84
CA PRO A 30 5.82 -0.94 12.39
C PRO A 30 5.45 0.32 11.60
N LEU A 31 4.61 0.25 10.57
CA LEU A 31 4.26 1.44 9.80
C LEU A 31 3.32 2.36 10.58
N SER A 32 3.59 3.67 10.53
CA SER A 32 2.61 4.68 10.91
C SER A 32 1.64 4.96 9.75
N ALA A 33 0.47 5.51 10.07
CA ALA A 33 -0.50 5.95 9.06
C ALA A 33 0.14 6.89 8.02
N PHE A 34 1.04 7.78 8.46
CA PHE A 34 1.72 8.73 7.57
C PHE A 34 2.68 8.03 6.60
N GLN A 35 3.50 7.10 7.10
CA GLN A 35 4.41 6.33 6.24
C GLN A 35 3.65 5.47 5.24
N ALA A 36 2.62 4.75 5.70
CA ALA A 36 1.74 3.95 4.85
C ALA A 36 1.08 4.82 3.76
N PHE A 37 0.59 6.00 4.13
CA PHE A 37 -0.06 6.92 3.21
C PHE A 37 0.92 7.50 2.17
N ALA A 38 2.12 7.91 2.58
CA ALA A 38 3.16 8.39 1.66
C ALA A 38 3.57 7.31 0.63
N ILE A 39 3.65 6.04 1.06
CA ILE A 39 3.89 4.89 0.17
C ILE A 39 2.71 4.71 -0.80
N CYS A 40 1.47 4.85 -0.34
CA CYS A 40 0.31 4.74 -1.24
C CYS A 40 0.30 5.89 -2.25
N LEU A 41 0.63 7.12 -1.85
CA LEU A 41 0.73 8.27 -2.75
C LEU A 41 1.81 8.08 -3.83
N SER A 42 2.96 7.51 -3.48
CA SER A 42 4.00 7.23 -4.49
C SER A 42 3.54 6.22 -5.54
N SER A 43 2.63 5.30 -5.18
CA SER A 43 2.05 4.35 -6.14
C SER A 43 1.15 5.01 -7.19
N PHE A 44 0.58 6.19 -6.89
CA PHE A 44 -0.16 6.99 -7.86
C PHE A 44 0.76 7.81 -8.78
N ASP A 45 1.91 8.25 -8.26
CA ASP A 45 2.87 9.07 -9.01
C ASP A 45 3.70 8.21 -9.99
N THR A 46 3.96 6.95 -9.66
CA THR A 46 4.55 5.99 -10.59
C THR A 46 3.51 5.51 -11.61
N LYS A 47 3.53 6.16 -12.78
CA LYS A 47 2.90 5.69 -14.02
C LYS A 47 3.15 4.20 -14.30
N LEU A 48 2.19 3.35 -13.93
CA LEU A 48 1.66 2.30 -14.81
C LEU A 48 0.27 2.85 -15.22
N ALA A 49 0.06 3.57 -16.32
CA ALA A 49 0.45 3.22 -17.68
C ALA A 49 0.24 1.73 -17.98
N CYS A 50 -0.93 1.19 -17.62
CA CYS A 50 -1.68 0.26 -18.46
C CYS A 50 -3.15 0.34 -18.06
N GLU A 51 -3.99 0.54 -19.08
CA GLU A 51 -5.39 0.12 -19.10
C GLU A 51 -5.56 -1.36 -18.68
#